data_AF-A0A1V2M131-F1
#
_entry.id   AF-A0A1V2M131-F1
#
_cell.length_a   1.000
_cell.length_b   1.000
_cell.length_c   1.000
_cell.angle_alpha   90.00
_cell.angle_beta   90.00
_cell.angle_gamma   90.00
#
_symmetry.space_group_name_H-M   'P 1'
#
loop_
_entity.id
_entity.type
_entity.pdbx_description
1 polymer ?
#
loop_
_entity_poly.entity_id
_entity_poly.type
_entity_poly.pdbx_seq_one_letter_code
_entity_poly.pdbx_strand_id
1 'polypeptide(L)'
;MSVIRKMNQFKKRSARKRKGAKKRNPRKIAEIKRRTKWRRKRFLKKMQKSTEKSNPSKKKPVKEKIKKMLKKITKVAPKKPAENNPILSGTQHIQFTENIHPAEDIQTIQNT
;
A
#
# COMPACT_ATOMS: atom_id res chain seq x y z
N MET A 1 0.38 24.15 -12.31
CA MET A 1 -0.50 22.95 -12.43
C MET A 1 0.08 21.78 -11.65
N SER A 2 -0.53 21.38 -10.53
CA SER A 2 -0.02 20.31 -9.65
C SER A 2 -0.09 18.92 -10.29
N VAL A 3 0.76 17.99 -9.83
CA VAL A 3 0.80 16.57 -10.30
C VAL A 3 -0.57 15.91 -10.14
N ILE A 4 -1.26 16.18 -9.04
CA ILE A 4 -2.61 15.67 -8.74
C ILE A 4 -3.62 16.17 -9.79
N ARG A 5 -3.60 17.47 -10.13
CA ARG A 5 -4.47 18.05 -11.17
C ARG A 5 -4.21 17.43 -12.55
N LYS A 6 -2.93 17.24 -12.93
CA LYS A 6 -2.56 16.58 -14.19
C LYS A 6 -3.03 15.13 -14.25
N MET A 7 -2.92 14.40 -13.13
CA MET A 7 -3.34 13.01 -13.04
C MET A 7 -4.86 12.86 -13.15
N ASN A 8 -5.62 13.76 -12.53
CA ASN A 8 -7.09 13.79 -12.65
C ASN A 8 -7.55 14.18 -14.06
N GLN A 9 -6.86 15.09 -14.75
CA GLN A 9 -7.14 15.40 -16.15
C GLN A 9 -6.89 14.20 -17.07
N PHE A 10 -5.80 13.44 -16.84
CA PHE A 10 -5.52 12.24 -17.60
C PHE A 10 -6.60 11.16 -17.39
N LYS A 11 -7.03 10.94 -16.15
CA LYS A 11 -8.14 10.03 -15.82
C LYS A 11 -9.44 10.45 -16.53
N LYS A 12 -9.82 11.73 -16.43
CA LYS A 12 -11.02 12.27 -17.11
C LYS A 12 -10.94 12.11 -18.64
N ARG A 13 -9.79 12.41 -19.25
CA ARG A 13 -9.57 12.28 -20.70
C ARG A 13 -9.62 10.82 -21.17
N SER A 14 -9.05 9.90 -20.39
CA SER A 14 -9.09 8.46 -20.67
C SER A 14 -10.52 7.90 -20.59
N ALA A 15 -11.28 8.29 -19.56
CA ALA A 15 -12.67 7.88 -19.39
C ALA A 15 -13.57 8.36 -20.54
N ARG A 16 -13.42 9.61 -20.98
CA ARG A 16 -14.16 10.16 -22.14
C ARG A 16 -13.86 9.40 -23.43
N LYS A 17 -12.58 9.09 -23.70
CA LYS A 17 -12.18 8.27 -24.87
C LYS A 17 -12.76 6.86 -24.81
N ARG A 18 -12.79 6.24 -23.63
CA ARG A 18 -13.38 4.91 -23.43
C ARG A 18 -14.90 4.90 -23.64
N LYS A 19 -15.62 5.93 -23.18
CA LYS A 19 -17.07 6.08 -23.41
C LYS A 19 -17.38 6.28 -24.90
N GLY A 20 -16.63 7.14 -25.61
CA GLY A 20 -16.80 7.35 -27.05
C GLY A 20 -16.51 6.11 -27.89
N ALA A 21 -15.50 5.31 -27.52
CA ALA A 21 -15.17 4.07 -28.22
C ALA A 21 -16.22 2.96 -27.99
N LYS A 22 -16.80 2.87 -26.79
CA LYS A 22 -17.89 1.92 -26.48
C LYS A 22 -19.14 2.15 -27.34
N LYS A 23 -19.44 3.40 -27.73
CA LYS A 23 -20.61 3.75 -28.55
C LYS A 23 -20.46 3.44 -30.04
N ARG A 24 -19.23 3.35 -30.58
CA ARG A 24 -19.02 3.26 -32.05
C ARG A 24 -18.37 1.96 -32.52
N ASN A 25 -17.56 1.26 -31.70
CA ASN A 25 -17.01 -0.04 -32.11
C ASN A 25 -16.44 -0.86 -30.94
N PRO A 26 -17.18 -1.87 -30.42
CA PRO A 26 -16.72 -2.68 -29.28
C PRO A 26 -15.41 -3.44 -29.56
N ARG A 27 -15.14 -3.78 -30.82
CA ARG A 27 -13.90 -4.44 -31.27
C ARG A 27 -12.64 -3.62 -30.97
N LYS A 28 -12.74 -2.29 -30.94
CA LYS A 28 -11.62 -1.36 -30.67
C LYS A 28 -11.31 -1.20 -29.18
N ILE A 29 -12.16 -1.65 -28.27
CA ILE A 29 -11.96 -1.48 -26.81
C ILE A 29 -10.71 -2.25 -26.34
N ALA A 30 -10.48 -3.45 -26.86
CA ALA A 30 -9.29 -4.24 -26.55
C ALA A 30 -8.00 -3.54 -27.02
N GLU A 31 -8.02 -2.95 -28.22
CA GLU A 31 -6.91 -2.17 -28.78
C GLU A 31 -6.59 -0.94 -27.91
N ILE A 32 -7.63 -0.22 -27.46
CA ILE A 32 -7.49 0.95 -26.58
C ILE A 32 -6.93 0.55 -25.21
N LYS A 33 -7.38 -0.58 -24.63
CA LYS A 33 -6.82 -1.12 -23.39
C LYS A 33 -5.34 -1.47 -23.55
N ARG A 34 -4.95 -2.15 -24.64
CA ARG A 34 -3.56 -2.49 -24.96
C ARG A 34 -2.68 -1.24 -25.08
N ARG A 35 -3.09 -0.24 -25.88
CA ARG A 35 -2.35 1.03 -26.03
C ARG A 35 -2.23 1.80 -24.71
N THR A 36 -3.28 1.78 -23.88
CA THR A 36 -3.26 2.45 -22.57
C THR A 36 -2.27 1.80 -21.61
N LYS A 37 -2.22 0.45 -21.54
CA LYS A 37 -1.24 -0.29 -20.74
C LYS A 37 0.20 0.03 -21.17
N TRP A 38 0.46 0.05 -22.48
CA TRP A 38 1.78 0.38 -23.03
C TRP A 38 2.21 1.82 -22.69
N ARG A 39 1.30 2.80 -22.84
CA ARG A 39 1.58 4.20 -22.47
C ARG A 39 1.90 4.35 -20.99
N ARG A 40 1.17 3.67 -20.10
CA ARG A 40 1.45 3.65 -18.65
C ARG A 40 2.83 3.07 -18.34
N LYS A 41 3.20 1.95 -18.99
CA LYS A 41 4.52 1.33 -18.85
C LYS A 41 5.65 2.27 -19.30
N ARG A 42 5.50 2.96 -20.44
CA ARG A 42 6.49 3.95 -20.92
C ARG A 42 6.59 5.16 -20.01
N PHE A 43 5.47 5.66 -19.48
CA PHE A 43 5.48 6.76 -18.52
C PHE A 43 6.25 6.40 -17.25
N LEU A 44 6.00 5.22 -16.67
CA LEU A 44 6.71 4.76 -15.48
C LEU A 44 8.22 4.58 -15.73
N LYS A 45 8.61 3.98 -16.86
CA LYS A 45 10.03 3.90 -17.25
C LYS A 45 10.67 5.28 -17.40
N LYS A 46 9.97 6.24 -17.99
CA LYS A 46 10.48 7.62 -18.14
C LYS A 46 10.62 8.32 -16.78
N MET A 47 9.66 8.10 -15.87
CA MET A 47 9.73 8.62 -14.50
C MET A 47 10.90 8.02 -13.73
N GLN A 48 11.09 6.69 -13.77
CA GLN A 48 12.22 6.00 -13.14
C GLN A 48 13.57 6.55 -13.64
N LYS A 49 13.74 6.67 -14.96
CA LYS A 49 14.95 7.28 -15.55
C LYS A 49 15.15 8.73 -15.11
N SER A 50 14.09 9.53 -15.02
CA SER A 50 14.21 10.90 -14.51
C SER A 50 14.52 10.97 -13.02
N THR A 51 14.09 9.98 -12.22
CA THR A 51 14.43 9.87 -10.80
C THR A 51 15.83 9.30 -10.54
N GLU A 52 16.37 8.53 -11.48
CA GLU A 52 17.78 8.12 -11.50
C GLU A 52 18.67 9.32 -11.90
N LYS A 53 18.24 10.12 -12.88
CA LYS A 53 18.90 11.38 -13.27
C LYS A 53 18.76 12.51 -12.25
N SER A 54 17.81 12.44 -11.32
CA SER A 54 17.77 13.36 -10.17
C SER A 54 18.78 12.90 -9.13
N ASN A 55 19.93 13.56 -9.12
CA ASN A 55 21.14 13.25 -8.37
C ASN A 55 20.92 12.56 -7.00
N PRO A 56 21.72 11.54 -6.65
CA PRO A 56 21.78 11.00 -5.28
C PRO A 56 22.08 12.08 -4.23
N SER A 57 22.66 13.22 -4.63
CA SER A 57 22.86 14.41 -3.76
C SER A 57 21.57 15.07 -3.29
N LYS A 58 20.43 14.92 -3.99
CA LYS A 58 19.12 15.45 -3.56
C LYS A 58 18.26 14.44 -2.78
N LYS A 59 18.59 13.14 -2.82
CA LYS A 59 17.90 12.10 -2.02
C LYS A 59 18.34 12.14 -0.54
N LYS A 60 19.63 12.37 -0.27
CA LYS A 60 20.16 12.54 1.10
C LYS A 60 19.45 13.66 1.89
N PRO A 61 19.29 14.90 1.38
CA PRO A 61 18.67 15.99 2.13
C PRO A 61 17.17 15.78 2.41
N VAL A 62 16.43 15.10 1.53
CA VAL A 62 15.04 14.74 1.82
C VAL A 62 14.94 13.67 2.91
N LYS A 63 15.79 12.64 2.86
CA LYS A 63 15.84 11.58 3.89
C LYS A 63 16.23 12.16 5.26
N GLU A 64 17.20 13.07 5.30
CA GLU A 64 17.60 13.75 6.53
C GLU A 64 16.54 14.72 7.06
N LYS A 65 15.83 15.45 6.18
CA LYS A 65 14.72 16.31 6.58
C LYS A 65 13.57 15.51 7.22
N ILE A 66 13.23 14.36 6.64
CA ILE A 66 12.24 13.42 7.22
C ILE A 66 12.73 12.90 8.59
N LYS A 67 14.00 12.49 8.70
CA LYS A 67 14.61 12.04 9.97
C LYS A 67 14.56 13.13 11.05
N LYS A 68 14.84 14.39 10.70
CA LYS A 68 14.75 15.55 11.62
C LYS A 68 13.31 15.82 12.07
N MET A 69 12.32 15.72 11.17
CA MET A 69 10.91 15.91 11.51
C MET A 69 10.40 14.82 12.46
N LEU A 70 10.71 13.55 12.19
CA LEU A 70 10.31 12.43 13.06
C LEU A 70 10.91 12.54 14.46
N LYS A 71 12.18 12.96 14.57
CA LYS A 71 12.81 13.26 15.87
C LYS A 71 12.15 14.41 16.63
N LYS A 72 11.58 15.41 15.94
CA LYS A 72 10.82 16.48 16.61
C LYS A 72 9.48 15.95 17.13
N ILE A 73 8.80 15.10 16.38
CA ILE A 73 7.51 14.52 16.79
C ILE A 73 7.69 13.63 18.03
N THR A 74 8.72 12.77 18.06
CA THR A 74 9.00 11.91 19.23
C THR A 74 9.52 12.66 20.46
N LYS A 75 10.04 13.90 20.30
CA LYS A 75 10.38 14.77 21.42
C LYS A 75 9.17 15.50 22.01
N VAL A 76 8.15 15.75 21.20
CA VAL A 76 6.95 16.50 21.60
C VAL A 76 5.86 15.58 22.18
N ALA A 77 5.82 14.32 21.77
CA ALA A 77 4.96 13.33 22.42
C ALA A 77 5.74 12.60 23.52
N PRO A 78 5.42 12.78 24.82
CA PRO A 78 5.92 11.86 25.84
C PRO A 78 5.43 10.45 25.46
N LYS A 79 6.33 9.47 25.50
CA LYS A 79 5.98 8.06 25.30
C LYS A 79 4.89 7.70 26.31
N LYS A 80 3.64 7.67 25.89
CA LYS A 80 2.63 6.91 26.63
C LYS A 80 3.09 5.44 26.55
N PRO A 81 3.32 4.73 27.67
CA PRO A 81 3.57 3.31 27.61
C PRO A 81 2.42 2.67 26.84
N ALA A 82 2.75 1.79 25.90
CA ALA A 82 1.74 1.09 25.12
C ALA A 82 0.90 0.25 26.10
N GLU A 83 -0.34 0.66 26.34
CA GLU A 83 -1.34 -0.20 26.95
C GLU A 83 -1.47 -1.43 26.06
N ASN A 84 -1.20 -2.59 26.65
CA ASN A 84 -1.28 -3.89 26.01
C ASN A 84 -2.66 -4.05 25.38
N ASN A 85 -2.73 -4.10 24.04
CA ASN A 85 -3.95 -4.49 23.35
C ASN A 85 -4.09 -6.02 23.47
N PRO A 86 -5.12 -6.56 24.14
CA PRO A 86 -5.33 -8.01 24.26
C PRO A 86 -5.68 -8.69 22.91
N ILE A 87 -5.88 -7.91 21.85
CA ILE A 87 -6.36 -8.39 20.54
C ILE A 87 -5.28 -9.13 19.74
N LEU A 88 -4.00 -9.00 20.09
CA LEU A 88 -2.91 -9.74 19.43
C LEU A 88 -2.58 -11.11 20.08
N SER A 89 -3.37 -11.55 21.06
CA SER A 89 -3.24 -12.89 21.66
C SER A 89 -3.77 -14.04 20.78
N GLY A 90 -4.41 -13.74 19.64
CA GLY A 90 -5.09 -14.75 18.79
C GLY A 90 -4.20 -15.47 17.77
N THR A 91 -2.89 -15.24 17.77
CA THR A 91 -1.98 -15.85 16.77
C THR A 91 -0.75 -16.48 17.40
N GLN A 92 -0.89 -17.05 18.59
CA GLN A 92 0.09 -18.01 19.09
C GLN A 92 -0.43 -19.42 18.76
N HIS A 93 0.19 -20.05 17.76
CA HIS A 93 -0.03 -21.48 17.52
C HIS A 93 0.62 -22.26 18.66
N ILE A 94 -0.19 -22.86 19.53
CA ILE A 94 0.27 -23.87 20.48
C ILE A 94 0.58 -25.12 19.66
N GLN A 95 1.86 -25.45 19.50
CA GLN A 95 2.28 -26.70 18.86
C GLN A 95 2.30 -27.79 19.93
N PHE A 96 1.34 -28.71 19.88
CA PHE A 96 1.46 -29.97 20.59
C PHE A 96 2.44 -30.84 19.80
N THR A 97 3.48 -31.36 20.46
CA THR A 97 4.43 -32.28 19.84
C THR A 97 3.73 -33.64 19.65
N GLU A 98 3.83 -34.21 18.45
CA GLU A 98 3.05 -35.37 17.95
C GLU A 98 3.23 -36.69 18.74
N ASN A 99 3.96 -36.68 19.85
CA ASN A 99 4.25 -37.88 20.65
C ASN A 99 3.52 -37.93 22.00
N ILE A 100 2.59 -37.01 22.26
CA ILE A 100 1.75 -37.04 23.46
C ILE A 100 0.30 -36.99 23.00
N HIS A 101 -0.44 -38.08 23.23
CA HIS A 101 -1.89 -38.09 23.03
C HIS A 101 -2.50 -37.16 24.09
N PRO A 102 -3.10 -36.00 23.74
CA PRO A 102 -3.75 -35.17 24.73
C PRO A 102 -4.99 -35.93 25.22
N ALA A 103 -4.95 -36.43 26.45
CA ALA A 103 -6.14 -36.91 27.15
C ALA A 103 -6.82 -35.68 27.77
N GLU A 104 -7.89 -35.21 27.13
CA GLU A 104 -8.69 -34.10 27.64
C GLU A 104 -9.75 -34.64 28.63
N ASP A 105 -9.42 -34.71 29.91
CA ASP A 105 -10.43 -34.84 30.96
C ASP A 105 -10.93 -33.44 31.34
N ILE A 106 -12.01 -33.01 30.70
CA ILE A 106 -12.68 -31.74 31.02
C ILE A 106 -13.69 -31.99 32.14
N GLN A 107 -13.30 -31.69 33.38
CA GLN A 107 -14.27 -31.58 34.48
C GLN A 107 -14.96 -30.22 34.40
N THR A 108 -16.25 -30.22 34.05
CA THR A 108 -17.10 -29.03 34.13
C THR A 108 -17.76 -28.97 35.50
N ILE A 109 -17.42 -27.95 36.30
CA ILE A 109 -18.15 -27.63 37.54
C ILE A 109 -19.25 -26.63 37.17
N GLN A 110 -20.50 -27.06 37.18
CA GLN A 110 -21.65 -26.14 37.18
C GLN A 110 -22.04 -25.87 38.64
N ASN A 111 -21.77 -24.65 39.10
CA ASN A 111 -22.34 -24.17 40.36
C ASN A 111 -23.78 -23.71 40.09
N THR A 112 -24.73 -24.28 40.83
CA THR A 112 -26.08 -23.71 40.99
C THR A 112 -26.13 -22.89 42.28
#